data_AF-A0A177EPB0-F1
#
_entry.id   AF-A0A177EPB0-F1
#
_cell.length_a   1.000
_cell.length_b   1.000
_cell.length_c   1.000
_cell.angle_alpha   90.00
_cell.angle_beta   90.00
_cell.angle_gamma   90.00
#
_symmetry.space_group_name_H-M   'P 1'
#
loop_
_entity.id
_entity.type
_entity.pdbx_description
1 polymer ?
#
loop_
_entity_poly.entity_id
_entity_poly.type
_entity_poly.pdbx_seq_one_letter_code
_entity_poly.pdbx_strand_id
1 'polypeptide(L)'
;MKLEMPNRVIKNILFIPGMKSGMIIKLLVMMCTVCARLELSDIKTIGETKVIQEDDLLIHPDGPLNPLRGYIMDRSGYMYNKRFYAPEIDTMYKLEKTNDNSISGYDYTRKPVKDTAYTNICNSPARNEYFLRFHTQLINMFPCSDGALSIIAGRPDAPTSFLLKDELKDDCVYILAALFLLSEQVAVSINAEIKEKGNEKLILKSADGSTIYVDQSLVLYKNKENSEEKIKTYHTETVKLIN
;
A
#
# COMPACT_ATOMS: atom_id res chain seq x y z
N MET A 1 -2.87 36.06 31.18
CA MET A 1 -4.34 36.03 30.99
C MET A 1 -4.66 34.83 30.12
N LYS A 2 -5.15 33.74 30.72
CA LYS A 2 -5.45 32.47 30.03
C LYS A 2 -6.75 32.63 29.26
N LEU A 3 -6.70 32.44 27.94
CA LEU A 3 -7.88 32.27 27.10
C LEU A 3 -8.00 30.79 26.76
N GLU A 4 -8.83 30.10 27.53
CA GLU A 4 -9.35 28.78 27.19
C GLU A 4 -10.28 28.94 25.98
N MET A 5 -9.94 28.29 24.87
CA MET A 5 -10.86 28.08 23.76
C MET A 5 -11.56 26.73 23.97
N PRO A 6 -12.85 26.69 24.34
CA PRO A 6 -13.55 25.43 24.48
C PRO A 6 -13.89 24.89 23.10
N ASN A 7 -13.31 23.72 22.82
CA ASN A 7 -13.48 22.90 21.63
C ASN A 7 -14.98 22.59 21.40
N ARG A 8 -15.63 23.40 20.55
CA ARG A 8 -17.09 23.40 20.33
C ARG A 8 -17.60 22.21 19.50
N VAL A 9 -16.72 21.32 19.04
CA VAL A 9 -17.07 20.16 18.20
C VAL A 9 -17.33 18.89 19.02
N ILE A 10 -16.78 18.77 20.23
CA ILE A 10 -16.98 17.57 21.07
C ILE A 10 -18.31 17.59 21.84
N LYS A 11 -18.95 18.76 21.97
CA LYS A 11 -20.18 18.89 22.76
C LYS A 11 -21.47 18.39 22.09
N ASN A 12 -21.45 18.02 20.81
CA ASN A 12 -22.67 17.63 20.08
C ASN A 12 -22.77 16.13 19.72
N ILE A 13 -21.87 15.27 20.21
CA ILE A 13 -22.01 13.80 20.02
C ILE A 13 -22.51 13.10 21.30
N LEU A 14 -22.45 13.75 22.46
CA LEU A 14 -23.07 13.22 23.68
C LEU A 14 -24.31 14.05 24.04
N PHE A 15 -25.40 13.34 24.32
CA PHE A 15 -26.76 13.80 24.64
C PHE A 15 -27.70 13.97 23.44
N ILE A 16 -28.09 12.84 22.85
CA ILE A 16 -29.47 12.65 22.42
C ILE A 16 -30.25 12.28 23.70
N PRO A 17 -31.07 13.18 24.28
CA PRO A 17 -31.85 12.87 25.46
C PRO A 17 -32.99 11.94 25.05
N GLY A 18 -32.89 10.66 25.43
CA GLY A 18 -33.96 9.67 25.20
C GLY A 18 -33.49 8.28 24.77
N MET A 19 -32.23 8.09 24.40
CA MET A 19 -31.73 6.74 24.09
C MET A 19 -31.43 5.98 25.38
N LYS A 20 -32.21 4.91 25.64
CA LYS A 20 -31.94 3.98 26.76
C LYS A 20 -30.49 3.50 26.68
N SER A 21 -29.78 3.41 27.80
CA SER A 21 -28.36 3.03 27.86
C SER A 21 -28.04 1.73 27.12
N GLY A 22 -28.98 0.77 27.08
CA GLY A 22 -28.83 -0.47 26.32
C GLY A 22 -28.76 -0.28 24.79
N MET A 23 -29.31 0.80 24.25
CA MET A 23 -29.26 1.11 22.82
C MET A 23 -27.91 1.71 22.41
N ILE A 24 -27.30 2.51 23.29
CA ILE A 24 -25.94 3.03 23.12
C ILE A 24 -24.93 1.88 23.15
N ILE A 25 -25.06 0.95 24.10
CA ILE A 25 -24.20 -0.24 24.20
C ILE A 25 -24.33 -1.10 22.93
N LYS A 26 -25.54 -1.34 22.42
CA LYS A 26 -25.74 -2.08 21.17
C LYS A 26 -25.10 -1.39 19.96
N LEU A 27 -25.15 -0.06 19.88
CA LEU A 27 -24.52 0.71 18.80
C LEU A 27 -22.99 0.65 18.87
N LEU A 28 -22.42 0.73 20.07
CA LEU A 28 -20.99 0.57 20.29
C LEU A 28 -20.51 -0.84 19.97
N VAL A 29 -21.25 -1.87 20.40
CA VAL A 29 -20.98 -3.27 20.06
C VAL A 29 -21.07 -3.49 18.55
N MET A 30 -22.08 -2.93 17.89
CA MET A 30 -22.23 -2.98 16.43
C MET A 30 -21.08 -2.27 15.70
N MET A 31 -20.61 -1.13 16.21
CA MET A 31 -19.41 -0.47 15.67
C MET A 31 -18.15 -1.32 15.89
N CYS A 32 -17.99 -1.96 17.04
CA CYS A 32 -16.85 -2.85 17.29
C CYS A 32 -16.88 -4.10 16.40
N THR A 33 -18.05 -4.71 16.17
CA THR A 33 -18.20 -5.88 15.30
C THR A 33 -18.08 -5.54 13.81
N VAL A 34 -18.60 -4.39 13.39
CA VAL A 34 -18.51 -3.92 11.99
C VAL A 34 -17.10 -3.41 11.65
N CYS A 35 -16.38 -2.82 12.61
CA CYS A 35 -15.03 -2.31 12.39
C CYS A 35 -13.92 -3.34 12.67
N ALA A 36 -14.25 -4.60 13.01
CA ALA A 36 -13.29 -5.67 13.32
C ALA A 36 -12.10 -5.18 14.19
N ARG A 37 -12.41 -4.40 15.24
CA ARG A 37 -11.37 -3.78 16.08
C ARG A 37 -10.73 -4.85 16.96
N LEU A 38 -9.54 -5.28 16.56
CA LEU A 38 -8.67 -6.14 17.35
C LEU A 38 -8.13 -5.40 18.57
N GLU A 39 -8.36 -5.94 19.76
CA GLU A 39 -7.74 -5.42 20.98
C GLU A 39 -6.24 -5.78 21.02
N LEU A 40 -5.45 -5.04 21.81
CA LEU A 40 -4.01 -5.31 21.91
C LEU A 40 -3.70 -6.72 22.42
N SER A 41 -4.55 -7.24 23.32
CA SER A 41 -4.49 -8.64 23.78
C SER A 41 -4.70 -9.64 22.65
N ASP A 42 -5.64 -9.36 21.76
CA ASP A 42 -5.95 -10.22 20.61
C ASP A 42 -4.80 -10.19 19.60
N ILE A 43 -4.21 -9.01 19.33
CA ILE A 43 -3.04 -8.84 18.46
C ILE A 43 -1.85 -9.65 18.99
N LYS A 44 -1.62 -9.59 20.31
CA LYS A 44 -0.57 -10.38 20.97
C LYS A 44 -0.85 -11.88 20.83
N THR A 45 -2.09 -12.30 21.07
CA THR A 45 -2.52 -13.69 20.94
C THR A 45 -2.28 -14.20 19.51
N ILE A 46 -2.62 -13.42 18.47
CA ILE A 46 -2.35 -13.79 17.07
C ILE A 46 -0.85 -13.97 16.82
N GLY A 47 -0.02 -13.06 17.31
CA GLY A 47 1.44 -13.18 17.15
C GLY A 47 2.04 -14.42 17.81
N GLU A 48 1.41 -14.92 18.87
CA GLU A 48 1.82 -16.13 19.60
C GLU A 48 1.12 -17.41 19.08
N THR A 49 0.18 -17.28 18.14
CA THR A 49 -0.59 -18.40 17.61
C THR A 49 0.21 -19.16 16.56
N LYS A 50 0.30 -20.48 16.70
CA LYS A 50 0.88 -21.38 15.71
C LYS A 50 0.00 -21.42 14.46
N VAL A 51 0.58 -21.10 13.31
CA VAL A 51 -0.11 -21.06 12.01
C VAL A 51 -0.29 -22.46 11.44
N ILE A 52 0.70 -23.34 11.64
CA ILE A 52 0.66 -24.75 11.25
C ILE A 52 1.01 -25.59 12.48
N GLN A 53 0.07 -26.44 12.92
CA GLN A 53 0.23 -27.24 14.14
C GLN A 53 1.25 -28.36 14.00
N GLU A 54 1.48 -28.87 12.79
CA GLU A 54 2.36 -30.01 12.53
C GLU A 54 3.85 -29.63 12.63
N ASP A 55 4.21 -28.40 12.27
CA ASP A 55 5.60 -27.92 12.21
C ASP A 55 5.92 -26.80 13.22
N ASP A 56 4.99 -26.49 14.14
CA ASP A 56 5.13 -25.40 15.11
C ASP A 56 5.48 -24.04 14.46
N LEU A 57 5.00 -23.82 13.22
CA LEU A 57 5.33 -22.63 12.46
C LEU A 57 4.63 -21.40 13.05
N LEU A 58 5.43 -20.41 13.44
CA LEU A 58 5.00 -19.15 14.03
C LEU A 58 5.31 -17.98 13.07
N ILE A 59 4.53 -16.92 13.16
CA ILE A 59 4.88 -15.63 12.52
C ILE A 59 6.18 -15.15 13.16
N HIS A 60 7.14 -14.69 12.36
CA HIS A 60 8.42 -14.25 12.90
C HIS A 60 8.21 -13.06 13.83
N PRO A 61 8.62 -13.14 15.12
CA PRO A 61 8.32 -12.10 16.10
C PRO A 61 9.02 -10.77 15.76
N ASP A 62 10.19 -10.80 15.15
CA ASP A 62 10.88 -9.60 14.65
C ASP A 62 10.65 -9.36 13.15
N GLY A 63 9.74 -10.12 12.54
CA GLY A 63 9.47 -10.09 11.12
C GLY A 63 8.65 -8.86 10.72
N PRO A 64 8.64 -8.51 9.42
CA PRO A 64 7.80 -7.42 8.95
C PRO A 64 6.30 -7.66 9.20
N LEU A 65 5.86 -8.92 9.32
CA LEU A 65 4.45 -9.28 9.52
C LEU A 65 4.06 -9.48 10.98
N ASN A 66 4.95 -9.17 11.92
CA ASN A 66 4.58 -9.16 13.34
C ASN A 66 3.32 -8.28 13.55
N PRO A 67 2.21 -8.83 14.08
CA PRO A 67 0.95 -8.10 14.19
C PRO A 67 1.04 -6.85 15.07
N LEU A 68 1.85 -6.90 16.14
CA LEU A 68 2.09 -5.75 17.02
C LEU A 68 2.87 -4.65 16.29
N ARG A 69 3.87 -5.02 15.49
CA ARG A 69 4.61 -4.09 14.62
C ARG A 69 3.67 -3.44 13.62
N GLY A 70 2.81 -4.22 12.95
CA GLY A 70 1.79 -3.71 12.03
C GLY A 70 0.85 -2.71 12.71
N TYR A 71 0.36 -3.04 13.91
CA TYR A 71 -0.48 -2.14 14.71
C TYR A 71 0.23 -0.82 15.05
N ILE A 72 1.48 -0.88 15.51
CA ILE A 72 2.26 0.33 15.84
C ILE A 72 2.50 1.18 14.58
N MET A 73 2.81 0.54 13.44
CA MET A 73 3.02 1.24 12.17
C MET A 73 1.75 1.94 11.68
N ASP A 74 0.60 1.31 11.78
CA ASP A 74 -0.69 1.91 11.45
C ASP A 74 -0.99 3.11 12.38
N ARG A 75 -0.90 2.91 13.70
CA ARG A 75 -1.22 3.94 14.70
C ARG A 75 -0.29 5.15 14.65
N SER A 76 0.95 4.95 14.23
CA SER A 76 1.92 6.04 14.02
C SER A 76 1.79 6.73 12.67
N GLY A 77 0.89 6.25 11.78
CA GLY A 77 0.76 6.77 10.42
C GLY A 77 2.03 6.51 9.60
N TYR A 78 2.72 5.41 9.84
CA TYR A 78 4.06 5.14 9.28
C TYR A 78 4.09 5.28 7.77
N MET A 79 3.12 4.67 7.06
CA MET A 79 3.07 4.72 5.59
C MET A 79 2.77 6.12 5.07
N TYR A 80 1.89 6.88 5.75
CA TYR A 80 1.63 8.27 5.43
C TYR A 80 2.91 9.09 5.58
N ASN A 81 3.58 8.99 6.73
CA ASN A 81 4.81 9.74 6.99
C ASN A 81 5.92 9.36 6.00
N LYS A 82 6.08 8.07 5.71
CA LYS A 82 7.05 7.56 4.75
C LYS A 82 6.75 8.08 3.33
N ARG A 83 5.48 8.20 2.94
CA ARG A 83 5.11 8.65 1.59
C ARG A 83 5.23 10.16 1.40
N PHE A 84 4.96 10.97 2.44
CA PHE A 84 4.86 12.43 2.32
C PHE A 84 6.07 13.20 2.88
N TYR A 85 6.84 12.61 3.80
CA TYR A 85 7.90 13.33 4.52
C TYR A 85 9.28 12.65 4.46
N ALA A 86 9.40 11.49 3.82
CA ALA A 86 10.69 10.82 3.69
C ALA A 86 11.62 11.61 2.74
N PRO A 87 12.86 11.91 3.14
CA PRO A 87 13.82 12.63 2.30
C PRO A 87 14.24 11.84 1.05
N GLU A 88 14.04 10.52 1.06
CA GLU A 88 14.31 9.65 -0.10
C GLU A 88 13.22 9.76 -1.19
N ILE A 89 12.15 10.52 -0.94
CA ILE A 89 11.13 10.86 -1.94
C ILE A 89 11.30 12.31 -2.35
N ASP A 90 11.56 12.52 -3.63
CA ASP A 90 11.56 13.83 -4.25
C ASP A 90 10.11 14.27 -4.49
N THR A 91 9.62 15.11 -3.59
CA THR A 91 8.24 15.59 -3.64
C THR A 91 8.10 16.72 -4.66
N MET A 92 7.18 16.56 -5.64
CA MET A 92 6.95 17.61 -6.63
C MET A 92 6.11 18.75 -6.04
N TYR A 93 6.75 19.89 -5.75
CA TYR A 93 6.08 21.12 -5.35
C TYR A 93 6.57 22.32 -6.16
N LYS A 94 5.79 23.40 -6.13
CA LYS A 94 6.12 24.69 -6.72
C LYS A 94 5.83 25.76 -5.69
N LEU A 95 6.77 26.67 -5.49
CA LEU A 95 6.62 27.84 -4.64
C LEU A 95 6.85 29.08 -5.49
N GLU A 96 5.81 29.89 -5.70
CA GLU A 96 5.88 31.09 -6.54
C GLU A 96 5.63 32.32 -5.69
N LYS A 97 6.45 33.36 -5.88
CA LYS A 97 6.23 34.62 -5.17
C LYS A 97 5.04 35.34 -5.79
N THR A 98 4.07 35.72 -4.97
CA THR A 98 2.98 36.62 -5.36
C THR A 98 3.36 38.05 -5.05
N ASN A 99 3.33 38.90 -6.07
CA ASN A 99 3.61 40.33 -5.97
C ASN A 99 2.29 41.10 -5.99
N ASP A 100 1.51 41.01 -4.91
CA ASP A 100 0.42 41.95 -4.68
C ASP A 100 0.94 43.14 -3.87
N ASN A 101 0.49 44.33 -4.26
CA ASN A 101 1.06 45.67 -4.03
C ASN A 101 1.22 46.15 -2.56
N SER A 102 1.37 45.27 -1.58
CA SER A 102 1.79 45.63 -0.21
C SER A 102 2.28 44.47 0.67
N ILE A 103 2.14 43.21 0.25
CA ILE A 103 2.55 42.03 1.03
C ILE A 103 3.19 41.03 0.07
N SER A 104 4.47 40.71 0.28
CA SER A 104 5.12 39.60 -0.42
C SER A 104 4.53 38.29 0.06
N GLY A 105 3.71 37.64 -0.77
CA GLY A 105 3.15 36.32 -0.51
C GLY A 105 3.91 35.23 -1.29
N TYR A 106 3.60 33.98 -0.98
CA TYR A 106 4.03 32.84 -1.78
C TYR A 106 2.85 31.88 -2.01
N ASP A 107 2.64 31.51 -3.26
CA ASP A 107 1.72 30.45 -3.65
C ASP A 107 2.44 29.11 -3.63
N TYR A 108 1.92 28.20 -2.81
CA TYR A 108 2.40 26.84 -2.72
C TYR A 108 1.48 25.90 -3.50
N THR A 109 2.02 25.18 -4.46
CA THR A 109 1.31 24.14 -5.23
C THR A 109 2.01 22.81 -5.08
N ARG A 110 1.25 21.75 -4.78
CA ARG A 110 1.74 20.38 -4.65
C ARG A 110 1.15 19.48 -5.74
N LYS A 111 1.96 18.58 -6.32
CA LYS A 111 1.51 17.58 -7.31
C LYS A 111 2.01 16.17 -6.94
N PRO A 112 1.40 15.47 -5.97
CA PRO A 112 1.92 14.20 -5.45
C PRO A 112 2.01 13.05 -6.46
N VAL A 113 1.17 13.10 -7.51
CA VAL A 113 1.24 12.19 -8.66
C VAL A 113 2.58 12.24 -9.41
N LYS A 114 3.34 13.33 -9.25
CA LYS A 114 4.64 13.54 -9.92
C LYS A 114 5.83 13.27 -9.01
N ASP A 115 5.61 12.72 -7.82
CA ASP A 115 6.73 12.37 -6.94
C ASP A 115 7.56 11.26 -7.54
N THR A 116 8.87 11.33 -7.28
CA THR A 116 9.82 10.32 -7.69
C THR A 116 10.70 9.93 -6.52
N ALA A 117 11.36 8.78 -6.61
CA ALA A 117 12.42 8.46 -5.66
C ALA A 117 13.62 9.36 -5.93
N TYR A 118 14.26 9.85 -4.86
CA TYR A 118 15.48 10.65 -4.97
C TYR A 118 16.62 9.78 -5.52
N THR A 119 17.40 10.31 -6.46
CA THR A 119 18.40 9.50 -7.19
C THR A 119 19.74 9.36 -6.46
N ASN A 120 20.02 10.22 -5.48
CA ASN A 120 21.29 10.25 -4.75
C ASN A 120 21.07 10.11 -3.24
N ILE A 121 20.49 8.99 -2.83
CA ILE A 121 20.14 8.68 -1.43
C ILE A 121 21.39 8.31 -0.62
N CYS A 122 22.35 7.60 -1.23
CA CYS A 122 23.54 7.12 -0.55
C CYS A 122 24.78 7.11 -1.47
N ASN A 123 25.96 7.36 -0.90
CA ASN A 123 27.23 7.34 -1.63
C ASN A 123 27.64 5.94 -2.13
N SER A 124 27.08 4.86 -1.56
CA SER A 124 27.36 3.49 -2.00
C SER A 124 26.46 3.13 -3.19
N PRO A 125 27.01 2.81 -4.39
CA PRO A 125 26.21 2.57 -5.59
C PRO A 125 25.15 1.48 -5.43
N ALA A 126 25.54 0.30 -4.92
CA ALA A 126 24.62 -0.83 -4.74
C ALA A 126 23.51 -0.52 -3.73
N ARG A 127 23.85 0.16 -2.62
CA ARG A 127 22.87 0.56 -1.61
C ARG A 127 21.94 1.65 -2.14
N ASN A 128 22.46 2.59 -2.94
CA ASN A 128 21.68 3.62 -3.58
C ASN A 128 20.69 3.02 -4.58
N GLU A 129 21.12 2.05 -5.38
CA GLU A 129 20.25 1.31 -6.30
C GLU A 129 19.12 0.60 -5.56
N TYR A 130 19.44 -0.09 -4.45
CA TYR A 130 18.43 -0.71 -3.59
C TYR A 130 17.42 0.32 -3.07
N PHE A 131 17.88 1.45 -2.51
CA PHE A 131 16.96 2.47 -1.99
C PHE A 131 16.13 3.14 -3.08
N LEU A 132 16.70 3.36 -4.27
CA LEU A 132 15.99 3.90 -5.41
C LEU A 132 14.87 2.94 -5.84
N ARG A 133 15.16 1.64 -5.97
CA ARG A 133 14.16 0.61 -6.27
C ARG A 133 13.08 0.57 -5.18
N PHE A 134 13.49 0.52 -3.91
CA PHE A 134 12.56 0.46 -2.78
C PHE A 134 11.59 1.65 -2.75
N HIS A 135 12.08 2.89 -2.82
CA HIS A 135 11.21 4.08 -2.76
C HIS A 135 10.39 4.24 -4.03
N THR A 136 10.90 3.81 -5.19
CA THR A 136 10.10 3.75 -6.43
C THR A 136 8.92 2.79 -6.26
N GLN A 137 9.14 1.61 -5.70
CA GLN A 137 8.06 0.65 -5.44
C GLN A 137 7.09 1.14 -4.37
N LEU A 138 7.59 1.79 -3.33
CA LEU A 138 6.75 2.43 -2.31
C LEU A 138 5.79 3.45 -2.95
N ILE A 139 6.29 4.33 -3.81
CA ILE A 139 5.48 5.32 -4.53
C ILE A 139 4.45 4.63 -5.42
N ASN A 140 4.83 3.51 -6.04
CA ASN A 140 3.98 2.80 -6.98
C ASN A 140 2.85 2.00 -6.32
N MET A 141 3.14 1.34 -5.22
CA MET A 141 2.17 0.55 -4.45
C MET A 141 1.27 1.44 -3.60
N PHE A 142 1.75 2.62 -3.20
CA PHE A 142 1.01 3.57 -2.36
C PHE A 142 0.88 4.94 -3.04
N PRO A 143 0.10 5.04 -4.13
CA PRO A 143 -0.15 6.28 -4.83
C PRO A 143 -0.88 7.30 -3.95
N CYS A 144 -0.76 8.58 -4.31
CA CYS A 144 -1.46 9.67 -3.65
C CYS A 144 -1.93 10.77 -4.61
N SER A 145 -2.48 10.39 -5.77
CA SER A 145 -2.75 11.29 -6.89
C SER A 145 -3.54 12.56 -6.52
N ASP A 146 -4.45 12.48 -5.55
CA ASP A 146 -5.30 13.56 -5.05
C ASP A 146 -4.83 14.14 -3.69
N GLY A 147 -3.68 13.70 -3.19
CA GLY A 147 -3.14 14.06 -1.88
C GLY A 147 -3.55 13.11 -0.74
N ALA A 148 -4.46 12.16 -0.97
CA ALA A 148 -4.78 11.10 -0.03
C ALA A 148 -3.95 9.84 -0.33
N LEU A 149 -3.49 9.14 0.71
CA LEU A 149 -2.80 7.86 0.53
C LEU A 149 -3.80 6.80 0.06
N SER A 150 -3.47 6.07 -1.00
CA SER A 150 -4.28 4.98 -1.55
C SER A 150 -3.38 3.79 -1.85
N ILE A 151 -3.96 2.60 -1.94
CA ILE A 151 -3.32 1.44 -2.58
C ILE A 151 -3.78 1.28 -4.04
N ILE A 152 -4.96 1.83 -4.37
CA ILE A 152 -5.51 1.79 -5.72
C ILE A 152 -4.93 2.94 -6.52
N ALA A 153 -4.23 2.61 -7.60
CA ALA A 153 -3.76 3.58 -8.57
C ALA A 153 -4.77 3.70 -9.73
N GLY A 154 -4.93 4.92 -10.27
CA GLY A 154 -5.73 5.16 -11.47
C GLY A 154 -5.05 4.75 -12.78
N ARG A 155 -3.86 4.13 -12.72
CA ARG A 155 -3.09 3.72 -13.90
C ARG A 155 -3.27 2.23 -14.20
N PRO A 156 -3.43 1.84 -15.48
CA PRO A 156 -3.72 0.45 -15.85
C PRO A 156 -2.62 -0.56 -15.50
N ASP A 157 -1.35 -0.14 -15.50
CA ASP A 157 -0.19 -1.02 -15.29
C ASP A 157 0.25 -1.15 -13.84
N ALA A 158 -0.48 -0.53 -12.90
CA ALA A 158 -0.20 -0.65 -11.47
C ALA A 158 -0.38 -2.08 -10.95
N PRO A 159 0.36 -2.46 -9.88
CA PRO A 159 0.23 -3.78 -9.27
C PRO A 159 -1.20 -4.09 -8.81
N THR A 160 -1.89 -3.15 -8.18
CA THR A 160 -3.29 -3.36 -7.75
C THR A 160 -4.24 -3.52 -8.93
N SER A 161 -3.99 -2.83 -10.04
CA SER A 161 -4.80 -2.98 -11.26
C SER A 161 -4.65 -4.39 -11.85
N PHE A 162 -3.47 -5.01 -11.71
CA PHE A 162 -3.26 -6.41 -12.07
C PHE A 162 -4.01 -7.36 -11.11
N LEU A 163 -3.87 -7.16 -9.80
CA LEU A 163 -4.50 -7.99 -8.77
C LEU A 163 -6.03 -7.95 -8.78
N LEU A 164 -6.62 -6.89 -9.35
CA LEU A 164 -8.07 -6.70 -9.46
C LEU A 164 -8.65 -7.15 -10.81
N LYS A 165 -7.87 -7.78 -11.69
CA LYS A 165 -8.38 -8.37 -12.91
C LYS A 165 -9.41 -9.46 -12.60
N ASP A 166 -10.49 -9.49 -13.38
CA ASP A 166 -11.53 -10.50 -13.23
C ASP A 166 -10.96 -11.92 -13.43
N GLU A 167 -10.01 -12.11 -14.34
CA GLU A 167 -9.38 -13.41 -14.60
C GLU A 167 -8.49 -13.90 -13.44
N LEU A 168 -8.14 -13.01 -12.51
CA LEU A 168 -7.28 -13.27 -11.35
C LEU A 168 -8.06 -13.36 -10.04
N LYS A 169 -9.38 -13.16 -10.06
CA LYS A 169 -10.17 -13.01 -8.83
C LYS A 169 -10.01 -14.19 -7.86
N ASP A 170 -9.95 -15.41 -8.39
CA ASP A 170 -9.81 -16.64 -7.60
C ASP A 170 -8.34 -16.91 -7.23
N ASP A 171 -7.39 -16.48 -8.06
CA ASP A 171 -5.95 -16.77 -7.92
C ASP A 171 -5.17 -15.67 -7.17
N CYS A 172 -5.74 -14.48 -7.03
CA CYS A 172 -5.11 -13.30 -6.44
C CYS A 172 -4.62 -13.55 -5.01
N VAL A 173 -5.36 -14.37 -4.25
CA VAL A 173 -4.97 -14.77 -2.90
C VAL A 173 -3.63 -15.52 -2.88
N TYR A 174 -3.31 -16.32 -3.89
CA TYR A 174 -2.02 -17.02 -3.96
C TYR A 174 -0.86 -16.06 -4.24
N ILE A 175 -1.08 -15.03 -5.08
CA ILE A 175 -0.08 -13.99 -5.33
C ILE A 175 0.19 -13.22 -4.03
N LEU A 176 -0.86 -12.79 -3.32
CA LEU A 176 -0.73 -12.08 -2.05
C LEU A 176 -0.04 -12.95 -0.99
N ALA A 177 -0.39 -14.24 -0.90
CA ALA A 177 0.25 -15.18 0.02
C ALA A 177 1.74 -15.39 -0.33
N ALA A 178 2.09 -15.48 -1.62
CA ALA A 178 3.48 -15.58 -2.04
C ALA A 178 4.29 -14.33 -1.64
N LEU A 179 3.75 -13.12 -1.86
CA LEU A 179 4.38 -11.87 -1.43
C LEU A 179 4.52 -11.78 0.10
N PHE A 180 3.50 -12.26 0.83
CA PHE A 180 3.50 -12.36 2.29
C PHE A 180 4.66 -13.24 2.78
N LEU A 181 4.76 -14.46 2.25
CA LEU A 181 5.83 -15.41 2.58
C LEU A 181 7.22 -14.87 2.23
N LEU A 182 7.38 -14.23 1.07
CA LEU A 182 8.65 -13.60 0.68
C LEU A 182 9.09 -12.52 1.67
N SER A 183 8.16 -11.76 2.26
CA SER A 183 8.49 -10.75 3.27
C SER A 183 9.02 -11.37 4.58
N GLU A 184 8.65 -12.61 4.88
CA GLU A 184 9.18 -13.40 5.99
C GLU A 184 10.44 -14.20 5.59
N GLN A 185 11.05 -13.86 4.45
CA GLN A 185 12.26 -14.51 3.91
C GLN A 185 12.05 -15.99 3.55
N VAL A 186 10.80 -16.43 3.38
CA VAL A 186 10.50 -17.75 2.85
C VAL A 186 10.69 -17.73 1.34
N ALA A 187 11.52 -18.64 0.83
CA ALA A 187 11.76 -18.76 -0.60
C ALA A 187 10.50 -19.29 -1.31
N VAL A 188 9.91 -18.46 -2.17
CA VAL A 188 8.73 -18.82 -2.98
C VAL A 188 9.08 -18.69 -4.46
N SER A 189 8.70 -19.69 -5.27
CA SER A 189 8.91 -19.68 -6.71
C SER A 189 7.84 -18.85 -7.44
N ILE A 190 7.94 -17.53 -7.34
CA ILE A 190 7.14 -16.57 -8.12
C ILE A 190 8.06 -15.80 -9.08
N ASN A 191 7.69 -15.74 -10.36
CA ASN A 191 8.49 -15.06 -11.37
C ASN A 191 7.59 -14.34 -12.38
N ALA A 192 8.02 -13.14 -12.80
CA ALA A 192 7.49 -12.49 -13.98
C ALA A 192 8.35 -12.88 -15.18
N GLU A 193 7.93 -13.92 -15.91
CA GLU A 193 8.64 -14.41 -17.09
C GLU A 193 8.38 -13.50 -18.30
N ILE A 194 9.46 -12.93 -18.84
CA ILE A 194 9.47 -12.20 -20.12
C ILE A 194 10.29 -13.04 -21.09
N LYS A 195 9.76 -14.20 -21.50
CA LYS A 195 10.48 -15.11 -22.40
C LYS A 195 10.45 -14.62 -23.85
N GLU A 196 9.30 -14.11 -24.30
CA GLU A 196 9.11 -13.57 -25.65
C GLU A 196 8.25 -12.30 -25.57
N LYS A 197 8.58 -11.32 -26.41
CA LYS A 197 7.84 -10.05 -26.49
C LYS A 197 6.39 -10.33 -26.85
N GLY A 198 5.50 -10.21 -25.88
CA GLY A 198 4.08 -10.46 -26.02
C GLY A 198 3.51 -11.71 -25.36
N ASN A 199 4.34 -12.53 -24.72
CA ASN A 199 3.92 -13.69 -23.91
C ASN A 199 4.41 -13.53 -22.45
N GLU A 200 4.39 -12.31 -21.95
CA GLU A 200 4.81 -11.99 -20.58
C GLU A 200 3.77 -12.51 -19.60
N LYS A 201 4.22 -13.30 -18.63
CA LYS A 201 3.34 -13.96 -17.67
C LYS A 201 3.91 -13.90 -16.25
N LEU A 202 3.00 -13.80 -15.28
CA LEU A 202 3.30 -14.09 -13.89
C LEU A 202 3.06 -15.59 -13.65
N ILE A 203 4.08 -16.28 -13.15
CA ILE A 203 3.99 -17.70 -12.82
C ILE A 203 4.33 -17.91 -11.35
N LEU A 204 3.43 -18.58 -10.62
CA LEU A 204 3.65 -19.07 -9.26
C LEU A 204 3.62 -20.60 -9.27
N LYS A 205 4.65 -21.22 -8.72
CA LYS A 205 4.78 -22.69 -8.66
C LYS A 205 4.98 -23.18 -7.23
N SER A 206 4.66 -24.45 -7.01
CA SER A 206 5.09 -25.20 -5.83
C SER A 206 6.62 -25.26 -5.75
N ALA A 207 7.14 -25.55 -4.56
CA ALA A 207 8.58 -25.59 -4.30
C ALA A 207 9.33 -26.64 -5.15
N ASP A 208 8.65 -27.76 -5.47
CA ASP A 208 9.15 -28.81 -6.35
C ASP A 208 8.91 -28.53 -7.85
N GLY A 209 8.22 -27.43 -8.18
CA GLY A 209 7.86 -27.03 -9.53
C GLY A 209 6.78 -27.89 -10.20
N SER A 210 6.18 -28.84 -9.51
CA SER A 210 5.21 -29.79 -10.07
C SER A 210 3.83 -29.17 -10.31
N THR A 211 3.44 -28.20 -9.49
CA THR A 211 2.14 -27.56 -9.50
C THR A 211 2.27 -26.08 -9.84
N ILE A 212 1.41 -25.60 -10.73
CA ILE A 212 1.31 -24.18 -11.08
C ILE A 212 0.05 -23.63 -10.42
N TYR A 213 0.22 -22.68 -9.50
CA TYR A 213 -0.88 -22.01 -8.80
C TYR A 213 -1.38 -20.77 -9.55
N VAL A 214 -0.49 -20.11 -10.29
CA VAL A 214 -0.83 -18.91 -11.06
C VAL A 214 -0.08 -19.00 -12.40
N ASP A 215 -0.80 -18.84 -13.51
CA ASP A 215 -0.25 -18.67 -14.86
C ASP A 215 -1.06 -17.58 -15.56
N GLN A 216 -0.62 -16.33 -15.41
CA GLN A 216 -1.46 -15.18 -15.73
C GLN A 216 -0.76 -14.16 -16.61
N SER A 217 -1.46 -13.70 -17.64
CA SER A 217 -0.92 -12.78 -18.64
C SER A 217 -0.71 -11.38 -18.07
N LEU A 218 0.52 -10.88 -18.21
CA LEU A 218 0.91 -9.51 -17.89
C LEU A 218 0.62 -8.54 -19.04
N VAL A 219 0.12 -9.03 -20.17
CA VAL A 219 -0.25 -8.21 -21.32
C VAL A 219 -1.42 -7.29 -20.98
N LEU A 220 -1.31 -6.05 -21.42
CA LEU A 220 -2.35 -5.03 -21.39
C LEU A 220 -2.62 -4.53 -22.80
N TYR A 221 -3.87 -4.19 -23.09
CA TYR A 221 -4.24 -3.54 -24.33
C TYR A 221 -4.76 -2.14 -24.03
N LYS A 222 -4.08 -1.13 -24.58
CA LYS A 222 -4.47 0.27 -24.46
C LYS A 222 -5.04 0.75 -25.79
N ASN A 223 -6.19 1.42 -25.79
CA ASN A 223 -6.70 2.04 -27.02
C ASN A 223 -5.71 3.10 -27.50
N LYS A 224 -5.44 3.13 -28.80
CA LYS A 224 -4.70 4.20 -29.45
C LYS A 224 -5.56 5.46 -29.47
N GLU A 225 -4.97 6.61 -29.19
CA GLU A 225 -5.72 7.87 -29.26
C GLU A 225 -6.30 8.05 -30.67
N ASN A 226 -7.60 8.33 -30.74
CA ASN A 226 -8.35 8.54 -31.98
C ASN A 226 -8.33 7.35 -32.96
N SER A 227 -8.22 6.11 -32.47
CA SER A 227 -8.34 4.89 -33.28
C SER A 227 -8.97 3.75 -32.47
N GLU A 228 -9.67 2.83 -33.14
CA GLU A 228 -10.15 1.56 -32.56
C GLU A 228 -9.00 0.55 -32.38
N GLU A 229 -7.81 0.85 -32.91
CA GLU A 229 -6.62 0.02 -32.78
C GLU A 229 -6.13 -0.03 -31.33
N LYS A 230 -5.91 -1.25 -30.81
CA LYS A 230 -5.35 -1.46 -29.47
C LYS A 230 -3.83 -1.63 -29.54
N ILE A 231 -3.11 -0.81 -28.80
CA ILE A 231 -1.66 -0.93 -28.59
C ILE A 231 -1.41 -1.95 -27.47
N LYS A 232 -0.55 -2.92 -27.76
CA LYS A 232 -0.07 -3.89 -26.78
C LYS A 232 0.93 -3.23 -25.82
N THR A 233 0.67 -3.38 -24.53
CA THR A 233 1.44 -2.87 -23.39
C THR A 233 1.52 -3.95 -22.30
N TYR A 234 2.10 -3.66 -21.13
CA TYR A 234 2.32 -4.65 -20.08
C TYR A 234 2.15 -4.04 -18.68
N HIS A 235 1.86 -4.88 -17.68
CA HIS A 235 1.91 -4.51 -16.26
C HIS A 235 3.37 -4.37 -15.78
N THR A 236 4.06 -3.34 -16.28
CA THR A 236 5.50 -3.16 -16.05
C THR A 236 5.85 -2.98 -14.57
N GLU A 237 4.95 -2.41 -13.79
CA GLU A 237 5.18 -2.22 -12.35
C GLU A 237 5.02 -3.52 -11.57
N THR A 238 4.13 -4.40 -12.01
CA THR A 238 4.01 -5.75 -11.43
C THR A 238 5.28 -6.55 -11.69
N VAL A 239 5.83 -6.48 -12.92
CA VAL A 239 7.11 -7.11 -13.25
C VAL A 239 8.23 -6.62 -12.31
N LYS A 240 8.36 -5.30 -12.14
CA LYS A 240 9.40 -4.70 -11.29
C LYS A 240 9.20 -4.95 -9.79
N LEU A 241 7.99 -5.33 -9.37
CA LEU A 241 7.69 -5.70 -7.99
C LEU A 241 8.15 -7.13 -7.70
N ILE A 242 8.00 -8.02 -8.70
CA ILE A 242 8.35 -9.44 -8.57
C ILE A 242 9.84 -9.70 -8.80
N ASN A 243 10.48 -8.95 -9.71
CA ASN A 243 11.90 -9.07 -10.07
C ASN A 243 12.75 -7.96 -9.43
#